data_AF-A0A6L8E092-F1
#
_entry.id   AF-A0A6L8E092-F1
#
_cell.length_a   1.000
_cell.length_b   1.000
_cell.length_c   1.000
_cell.angle_alpha   90.00
_cell.angle_beta   90.00
_cell.angle_gamma   90.00
#
_symmetry.space_group_name_H-M   'P 1'
#
loop_
_entity.id
_entity.type
_entity.pdbx_description
1 polymer ?
#
loop_
_entity_poly.entity_id
_entity_poly.type
_entity_poly.pdbx_seq_one_letter_code
_entity_poly.pdbx_strand_id
1 'polypeptide(L)'
;MRKRWFAAGIAVAVTLSSAAVGTAFAQAGESAGAMSPQRALLNRYCVTCHNERVVAGNGSGMMAEQLRLVGLALDSADVDNVAEHPELWEKVVRKLRVGAMPPQPRSRPDKETY
;
A
#
# COMPACT_ATOMS: atom_id res chain seq x y z
N MET A 1 53.18 47.99 -52.81
CA MET A 1 51.83 48.62 -52.76
C MET A 1 51.17 48.12 -51.48
N ARG A 2 51.12 48.94 -50.41
CA ARG A 2 49.94 49.71 -49.95
C ARG A 2 48.73 48.77 -49.68
N LYS A 3 48.15 48.67 -48.47
CA LYS A 3 48.09 49.61 -47.36
C LYS A 3 47.52 48.87 -46.13
N ARG A 4 48.14 49.08 -44.96
CA ARG A 4 47.64 48.66 -43.63
C ARG A 4 46.37 49.45 -43.30
N TRP A 5 45.35 48.78 -42.77
CA TRP A 5 44.22 49.42 -42.11
C TRP A 5 44.05 48.79 -40.74
N PHE A 6 44.23 49.60 -39.70
CA PHE A 6 43.81 49.31 -38.34
C PHE A 6 42.33 49.66 -38.22
N ALA A 7 41.54 48.84 -37.52
CA ALA A 7 40.31 49.30 -36.88
C ALA A 7 40.14 48.53 -35.56
N ALA A 8 40.09 49.32 -34.50
CA ALA A 8 39.89 48.91 -33.12
C ALA A 8 38.41 48.76 -32.79
N GLY A 9 38.13 48.06 -31.69
CA GLY A 9 36.95 48.28 -30.87
C GLY A 9 35.87 47.21 -31.03
N ILE A 10 35.57 46.48 -29.96
CA ILE A 10 34.61 46.86 -28.92
C ILE A 10 34.60 45.69 -27.92
N ALA A 11 34.93 45.97 -26.66
CA ALA A 11 34.72 45.04 -25.57
C ALA A 11 33.22 45.03 -25.24
N VAL A 12 32.55 43.90 -25.46
CA VAL A 12 31.23 43.64 -24.89
C VAL A 12 31.42 42.73 -23.69
N ALA A 13 31.31 43.32 -22.50
CA ALA A 13 31.17 42.55 -21.26
C ALA A 13 29.75 41.99 -21.21
N VAL A 14 29.59 40.71 -21.55
CA VAL A 14 28.34 39.97 -21.32
C VAL A 14 28.42 39.36 -19.93
N THR A 15 27.78 40.01 -18.96
CA THR A 15 27.51 39.42 -17.64
C THR A 15 26.37 38.42 -17.79
N LEU A 16 26.69 37.14 -17.87
CA LEU A 16 25.70 36.07 -17.88
C LEU A 16 25.42 35.62 -16.45
N SER A 17 24.49 36.31 -15.79
CA SER A 17 23.80 35.81 -14.60
C SER A 17 22.57 35.00 -15.04
N SER A 18 22.52 33.71 -14.70
CA SER A 18 21.32 32.86 -14.63
C SER A 18 21.75 31.42 -14.40
N ALA A 19 21.10 30.55 -13.63
CA ALA A 19 20.04 30.61 -12.64
C ALA A 19 20.18 29.23 -11.96
N ALA A 20 20.07 29.14 -10.62
CA ALA A 20 20.07 27.84 -9.97
C ALA A 20 18.84 27.05 -10.43
N VAL A 21 19.06 26.03 -11.26
CA VAL A 21 18.03 25.08 -11.65
C VAL A 21 17.71 24.25 -10.41
N GLY A 22 16.70 24.69 -9.66
CA GLY A 22 16.05 23.85 -8.68
C GLY A 22 15.31 22.75 -9.42
N THR A 23 15.91 21.56 -9.51
CA THR A 23 15.19 20.35 -9.90
C THR A 23 14.21 20.01 -8.78
N ALA A 24 12.99 20.55 -8.85
CA ALA A 24 11.87 20.00 -8.14
C ALA A 24 11.59 18.62 -8.75
N PHE A 25 12.08 17.57 -8.08
CA PHE A 25 11.57 16.22 -8.31
C PHE A 25 10.13 16.19 -7.80
N ALA A 26 9.19 16.53 -8.67
CA ALA A 26 7.81 16.18 -8.47
C ALA A 26 7.73 14.65 -8.44
N GLN A 27 7.63 14.06 -7.25
CA GLN A 27 7.25 12.67 -7.08
C GLN A 27 5.78 12.54 -7.45
N ALA A 28 5.49 12.55 -8.75
CA ALA A 28 4.25 12.04 -9.29
C ALA A 28 4.33 10.51 -9.27
N GLY A 29 4.20 9.94 -8.08
CA GLY A 29 3.99 8.51 -7.89
C GLY A 29 2.50 8.19 -7.89
N GLU A 30 1.83 8.39 -9.02
CA GLU A 30 0.52 7.78 -9.25
C GLU A 30 0.77 6.28 -9.44
N SER A 31 0.75 5.52 -8.33
CA SER A 31 0.97 4.08 -8.35
C SER A 31 -0.29 3.40 -8.84
N ALA A 32 -0.30 3.01 -10.10
CA ALA A 32 -1.20 1.98 -10.58
C ALA A 32 -0.95 0.67 -9.78
N GLY A 33 -1.81 0.38 -8.81
CA GLY A 33 -2.18 -0.98 -8.38
C GLY A 33 -1.22 -1.76 -7.47
N ALA A 34 -0.45 -1.12 -6.58
CA ALA A 34 0.25 -1.86 -5.52
C ALA A 34 -0.71 -2.26 -4.39
N MET A 35 -0.71 -3.53 -3.99
CA MET A 35 -1.50 -4.03 -2.85
C MET A 35 -1.07 -3.31 -1.56
N SER A 36 -2.03 -2.81 -0.77
CA SER A 36 -1.72 -2.17 0.51
C SER A 36 -1.07 -3.16 1.49
N PRO A 37 -0.17 -2.71 2.39
CA PRO A 37 0.40 -3.55 3.44
C PRO A 37 -0.67 -4.25 4.29
N GLN A 38 -1.79 -3.56 4.53
CA GLN A 38 -2.94 -4.07 5.28
C GLN A 38 -3.60 -5.24 4.54
N ARG A 39 -3.84 -5.08 3.22
CA ARG A 39 -4.35 -6.17 2.38
C ARG A 39 -3.40 -7.37 2.38
N ALA A 40 -2.10 -7.13 2.26
CA ALA A 40 -1.10 -8.19 2.25
C ALA A 40 -1.11 -8.99 3.57
N LEU A 41 -1.24 -8.30 4.72
CA LEU A 41 -1.34 -8.92 6.03
C LEU A 41 -2.60 -9.79 6.15
N LEU A 42 -3.76 -9.27 5.78
CA LEU A 42 -5.01 -10.03 5.82
C LEU A 42 -4.96 -11.26 4.92
N ASN A 43 -4.41 -11.12 3.71
CA ASN A 43 -4.24 -12.23 2.79
C ASN A 43 -3.39 -13.35 3.38
N ARG A 44 -2.33 -12.99 4.13
CA ARG A 44 -1.41 -13.95 4.73
C ARG A 44 -2.02 -14.70 5.92
N TYR A 45 -2.78 -14.02 6.77
CA TYR A 45 -3.15 -14.53 8.10
C TYR A 45 -4.64 -14.77 8.31
N CYS A 46 -5.51 -14.09 7.56
CA CYS A 46 -6.95 -14.06 7.82
C CYS A 46 -7.74 -14.73 6.68
N VAL A 47 -7.46 -14.34 5.44
CA VAL A 47 -8.23 -14.73 4.25
C VAL A 47 -8.12 -16.22 3.94
N THR A 48 -7.07 -16.92 4.41
CA THR A 48 -6.97 -18.37 4.22
C THR A 48 -8.11 -19.14 4.88
N CYS A 49 -8.78 -18.57 5.88
CA CYS A 49 -9.90 -19.21 6.60
C CYS A 49 -11.19 -18.38 6.59
N HIS A 50 -11.09 -17.05 6.56
CA HIS A 50 -12.22 -16.13 6.53
C HIS A 50 -12.43 -15.60 5.11
N ASN A 51 -12.99 -16.45 4.25
CA ASN A 51 -13.23 -16.14 2.84
C ASN A 51 -14.61 -16.62 2.37
N GLU A 52 -15.07 -16.08 1.25
CA GLU A 52 -16.36 -16.43 0.65
C GLU A 52 -16.47 -17.92 0.36
N ARG A 53 -15.39 -18.57 -0.09
CA ARG A 53 -15.38 -20.00 -0.38
C ARG A 53 -15.79 -20.82 0.85
N VAL A 54 -15.24 -20.53 2.03
CA VAL A 54 -15.60 -21.23 3.29
C VAL A 54 -17.03 -20.91 3.72
N VAL A 55 -17.43 -19.64 3.63
CA VAL A 55 -18.81 -19.21 3.97
C VAL A 55 -19.85 -19.86 3.05
N ALA A 56 -19.52 -20.05 1.78
CA ALA A 56 -20.35 -20.75 0.79
C ALA A 56 -20.42 -22.28 1.00
N GLY A 57 -19.76 -22.82 2.04
CA GLY A 57 -19.85 -24.23 2.42
C GLY A 57 -18.77 -25.11 1.79
N ASN A 58 -17.70 -24.53 1.23
CA ASN A 58 -16.57 -25.33 0.79
C ASN A 58 -15.68 -25.69 1.98
N GLY A 59 -15.36 -26.98 2.11
CA GLY A 59 -14.57 -27.52 3.21
C GLY A 59 -15.36 -28.54 4.01
N SER A 60 -14.67 -29.38 4.77
CA SER A 60 -15.29 -30.45 5.55
C SER A 60 -14.73 -30.49 6.97
N GLY A 61 -15.56 -30.96 7.90
CA GLY A 61 -15.21 -31.12 9.30
C GLY A 61 -15.67 -29.96 10.18
N MET A 62 -15.55 -30.17 11.49
CA MET A 62 -16.11 -29.29 12.52
C MET A 62 -15.62 -27.84 12.40
N MET A 63 -14.32 -27.64 12.13
CA MET A 63 -13.75 -26.30 12.02
C MET A 63 -14.31 -25.53 10.81
N ALA A 64 -14.48 -26.20 9.66
CA ALA A 64 -15.05 -25.57 8.47
C ALA A 64 -16.51 -25.16 8.71
N GLU A 65 -17.29 -26.01 9.40
CA GLU A 65 -18.67 -25.68 9.76
C GLU A 65 -18.75 -24.50 10.75
N GLN A 66 -17.89 -24.46 11.77
CA GLN A 66 -17.82 -23.30 12.66
C GLN A 66 -17.47 -22.01 11.90
N LEU A 67 -16.50 -22.05 10.99
CA LEU A 67 -16.12 -20.89 10.19
C LEU A 67 -17.27 -20.44 9.27
N ARG A 68 -18.00 -21.39 8.68
CA ARG A 68 -19.19 -21.13 7.88
C ARG A 68 -20.28 -20.42 8.69
N LEU A 69 -20.55 -20.91 9.91
CA LEU A 69 -21.53 -20.31 10.83
C LEU A 69 -21.12 -18.89 11.28
N VAL A 70 -19.82 -18.62 11.40
CA VAL A 70 -19.32 -17.26 11.69
C VAL A 70 -19.62 -16.28 10.53
N GLY A 71 -19.65 -16.77 9.29
CA GLY A 71 -20.09 -15.97 8.13
C GLY A 71 -19.19 -14.77 7.81
N LEU A 72 -17.89 -14.84 8.13
CA LEU A 72 -16.94 -13.76 7.89
C LEU A 72 -16.08 -14.04 6.66
N ALA A 73 -16.22 -13.19 5.64
CA ALA A 73 -15.43 -13.20 4.41
C ALA A 73 -14.62 -11.90 4.28
N LEU A 74 -13.30 -12.01 4.20
CA LEU A 74 -12.36 -10.87 4.18
C LEU A 74 -11.62 -10.74 2.84
N ASP A 75 -11.79 -11.70 1.93
CA ASP A 75 -11.25 -11.70 0.58
C ASP A 75 -11.86 -10.62 -0.31
N SER A 76 -13.14 -10.29 -0.11
CA SER A 76 -13.84 -9.25 -0.86
C SER A 76 -14.00 -7.91 -0.11
N ALA A 77 -13.86 -7.92 1.23
CA ALA A 77 -14.01 -6.70 2.03
C ALA A 77 -12.84 -5.73 1.82
N ASP A 78 -13.11 -4.45 1.57
CA ASP A 78 -12.07 -3.42 1.40
C ASP A 78 -11.50 -2.94 2.74
N VAL A 79 -10.22 -3.23 2.99
CA VAL A 79 -9.50 -2.83 4.21
C VAL A 79 -8.98 -1.40 4.12
N ASP A 80 -8.85 -0.86 2.91
CA ASP A 80 -8.43 0.52 2.69
C ASP A 80 -9.63 1.47 2.84
N ASN A 81 -10.86 0.94 2.85
CA ASN A 81 -12.11 1.65 3.11
C ASN A 81 -12.98 0.97 4.19
N VAL A 82 -12.49 0.95 5.43
CA VAL A 82 -13.18 0.29 6.56
C VAL A 82 -14.56 0.87 6.88
N ALA A 83 -14.83 2.12 6.47
CA ALA A 83 -16.10 2.79 6.72
C ALA A 83 -17.28 2.17 5.95
N GLU A 84 -17.02 1.41 4.89
CA GLU A 84 -18.05 0.72 4.11
C GLU A 84 -18.71 -0.42 4.91
N HIS A 85 -17.94 -1.08 5.79
CA HIS A 85 -18.41 -2.23 6.57
C HIS A 85 -17.92 -2.19 8.04
N PRO A 86 -18.32 -1.19 8.83
CA PRO A 86 -17.77 -0.97 10.16
C PRO A 86 -18.04 -2.15 11.12
N GLU A 87 -19.21 -2.77 11.04
CA GLU A 87 -19.54 -3.93 11.89
C GLU A 87 -18.68 -5.16 11.61
N LEU A 88 -18.29 -5.36 10.34
CA LEU A 88 -17.39 -6.44 9.94
C LEU A 88 -16.00 -6.20 10.53
N TRP A 89 -15.46 -4.99 10.38
CA TRP A 89 -14.13 -4.65 10.85
C TRP A 89 -14.04 -4.63 12.38
N GLU A 90 -15.10 -4.24 13.07
CA GLU A 90 -15.15 -4.32 14.53
C GLU A 90 -15.02 -5.78 15.02
N LYS A 91 -15.59 -6.77 14.30
CA LYS A 91 -15.36 -8.19 14.63
C LYS A 91 -13.88 -8.57 14.52
N VAL A 92 -13.19 -8.06 13.50
CA VAL A 92 -11.75 -8.29 13.27
C VAL A 92 -10.93 -7.64 14.38
N VAL A 93 -11.13 -6.34 14.63
CA VAL A 93 -10.39 -5.56 15.64
C VAL A 93 -10.52 -6.20 17.03
N ARG A 94 -11.71 -6.65 17.43
CA ARG A 94 -11.89 -7.33 18.73
C ARG A 94 -11.06 -8.61 18.86
N LYS A 95 -10.85 -9.36 17.77
CA LYS A 95 -10.03 -10.58 17.79
C LYS A 95 -8.54 -10.26 17.82
N LEU A 96 -8.11 -9.23 17.08
CA LEU A 96 -6.74 -8.74 17.10
C LEU A 96 -6.40 -8.17 18.48
N ARG A 97 -7.25 -7.35 19.09
CA ARG A 97 -6.99 -6.73 20.39
C ARG A 97 -6.69 -7.72 21.53
N VAL A 98 -7.15 -8.96 21.40
CA VAL A 98 -6.97 -10.01 22.42
C VAL A 98 -6.01 -11.12 22.02
N GLY A 99 -5.28 -11.01 20.90
CA GLY A 99 -4.31 -12.08 20.57
C GLY A 99 -4.93 -13.35 20.00
N ALA A 100 -6.21 -13.34 19.59
CA ALA A 100 -6.94 -14.57 19.29
C ALA A 100 -6.74 -15.07 17.85
N MET A 101 -6.30 -14.21 16.93
CA MET A 101 -6.16 -14.54 15.51
C MET A 101 -4.74 -14.28 15.00
N PRO A 102 -4.13 -15.17 14.21
CA PRO A 102 -4.56 -16.55 13.93
C PRO A 102 -4.61 -17.42 15.21
N PRO A 103 -5.47 -18.45 15.30
CA PRO A 103 -5.45 -19.40 16.41
C PRO A 103 -4.26 -20.34 16.30
N GLN A 104 -3.74 -20.81 17.43
CA GLN A 104 -2.67 -21.81 17.46
C GLN A 104 -3.13 -23.13 16.81
N PRO A 105 -2.24 -23.87 16.11
CA PRO A 105 -0.79 -23.68 15.99
C PRO A 105 -0.37 -22.81 14.78
N ARG A 106 -1.26 -21.99 14.20
CA ARG A 106 -0.93 -21.21 13.00
C ARG A 106 0.07 -20.10 13.33
N SER A 107 0.94 -19.79 12.36
CA SER A 107 1.87 -18.67 12.44
C SER A 107 1.12 -17.37 12.69
N ARG A 108 1.61 -16.58 13.64
CA ARG A 108 1.09 -15.26 13.99
C ARG A 108 2.04 -14.17 13.49
N PRO A 109 1.54 -12.95 13.22
CA PRO A 109 2.40 -11.78 13.09
C PRO A 109 3.26 -11.58 14.35
N ASP A 110 4.39 -10.90 14.20
CA ASP A 110 5.12 -10.37 15.36
C ASP A 110 4.29 -9.30 16.07
N LYS A 111 4.70 -8.94 17.29
CA LYS A 111 3.93 -8.04 18.16
C LYS A 111 3.77 -6.63 17.60
N GLU A 112 4.75 -6.11 16.86
CA GLU A 112 4.69 -4.76 16.29
C GLU A 112 3.72 -4.72 15.10
N THR A 113 3.56 -5.85 14.41
CA THR A 113 2.61 -6.04 13.31
C THR A 113 1.19 -6.41 13.77
N TYR A 114 1.02 -6.80 15.05
CA TYR A 114 -0.20 -7.41 15.59
C TYR A 114 -1.33 -6.42 15.94
#